data_AF-A0A1C6YVQ2-F1
#
_entry.id   AF-A0A1C6YVQ2-F1
#
_cell.length_a   1.000
_cell.length_b   1.000
_cell.length_c   1.000
_cell.angle_alpha   90.00
_cell.angle_beta   90.00
_cell.angle_gamma   90.00
#
_symmetry.space_group_name_H-M   'P 1'
#
loop_
_entity.id
_entity.type
_entity.pdbx_description
1 polymer ?
#
loop_
_entity_poly.entity_id
_entity_poly.type
_entity_poly.pdbx_seq_one_letter_code
_entity_poly.pdbx_strand_id
1 'polypeptide(L)'
;MKVVGIVEEIDVMKVVGYFQEREYDPEAFAKHEENEQVGALILAMIGNTAGSAVTSQSTERMGDYCDFVRGKINGNPFYGWLGKTNIQVGDYVEMAAMEKNGEYVIYAVTHPDRRTISVTPNCDQGLDGYIRSCRLYVRFVISFIILLFFIPLAWNGDLTLRILMYMVLFWIVAEPIIYFISDRLERKNPKQNYVLAGLIFEALGFKEPTEVDLIKITKKKLKSKEMPSKQNEPDWPDRECTVNYYYYY
;
A
#
# COMPACT_ATOMS: atom_id res chain seq x y z
N MET A 1 8.14 9.67 -12.93
CA MET A 1 9.12 9.24 -13.96
C MET A 1 9.87 8.01 -13.45
N LYS A 2 10.47 7.23 -14.36
CA LYS A 2 11.34 6.09 -14.01
C LYS A 2 12.79 6.54 -13.94
N VAL A 3 13.47 6.28 -12.83
CA VAL A 3 14.92 6.50 -12.68
C VAL A 3 15.57 5.14 -12.51
N VAL A 4 16.60 4.86 -13.31
CA VAL A 4 17.28 3.56 -13.34
C VAL A 4 18.76 3.80 -13.16
N GLY A 5 19.41 3.02 -12.29
CA GLY A 5 20.83 3.21 -12.01
C GLY A 5 21.35 2.34 -10.88
N ILE A 6 22.63 2.52 -10.59
CA ILE A 6 23.31 1.90 -9.46
C ILE A 6 23.25 2.89 -8.29
N VAL A 7 22.92 2.39 -7.10
CA VAL A 7 22.92 3.20 -5.88
C VAL A 7 24.36 3.51 -5.49
N GLU A 8 24.72 4.79 -5.49
CA GLU A 8 26.07 5.27 -5.14
C GLU A 8 26.22 5.46 -3.63
N GLU A 9 25.18 6.02 -2.99
CA GLU A 9 25.13 6.31 -1.57
C GLU A 9 23.72 6.02 -1.07
N ILE A 10 23.60 5.50 0.15
CA ILE A 10 22.30 5.28 0.80
C ILE A 10 22.42 5.46 2.31
N ASP A 11 21.46 6.20 2.86
CA ASP A 11 21.19 6.34 4.28
C ASP A 11 19.71 6.02 4.54
N VAL A 12 19.46 5.20 5.55
CA VAL A 12 18.13 4.68 5.86
C VAL A 12 17.83 4.93 7.32
N MET A 13 16.84 5.78 7.57
CA MET A 13 16.38 6.10 8.91
C MET A 13 15.01 5.45 9.15
N LYS A 14 14.91 4.62 10.20
CA LYS A 14 13.64 4.01 10.61
C LYS A 14 12.80 5.02 11.38
N VAL A 15 11.56 5.22 10.94
CA VAL A 15 10.71 6.30 11.40
C VAL A 15 9.25 5.86 11.44
N VAL A 16 8.42 6.60 12.18
CA VAL A 16 6.97 6.43 12.16
C VAL A 16 6.40 7.63 11.43
N GLY A 17 5.80 7.38 10.27
CA GLY A 17 5.13 8.40 9.45
C GLY A 17 3.61 8.28 9.52
N TYR A 18 2.92 9.34 9.12
CA TYR A 18 1.46 9.36 9.03
C TYR A 18 1.07 9.53 7.56
N PHE A 19 0.45 8.50 6.98
CA PHE A 19 0.14 8.43 5.55
C PHE A 19 -1.36 8.16 5.32
N GLN A 20 -2.23 8.95 5.96
CA GLN A 20 -3.67 8.88 5.69
C GLN A 20 -4.03 9.68 4.43
N GLU A 21 -5.27 9.54 3.94
CA GLU A 21 -5.73 10.18 2.70
C GLU A 21 -5.56 11.72 2.70
N ARG A 22 -5.60 12.35 3.89
CA ARG A 22 -5.43 13.81 4.05
C ARG A 22 -4.00 14.28 3.76
N GLU A 23 -3.01 13.44 4.02
CA GLU A 23 -1.60 13.76 3.78
C GLU A 23 -1.20 13.62 2.31
N TYR A 24 -2.06 13.06 1.47
CA TYR A 24 -1.85 13.03 0.01
C TYR A 24 -2.57 14.18 -0.71
N ASP A 25 -3.63 14.76 -0.15
CA ASP A 25 -4.41 15.84 -0.79
C ASP A 25 -3.56 17.12 -0.97
N PRO A 26 -3.30 17.60 -2.20
CA PRO A 26 -2.46 18.77 -2.44
C PRO A 26 -2.95 20.05 -1.74
N GLU A 27 -4.27 20.23 -1.63
CA GLU A 27 -4.86 21.42 -0.98
C GLU A 27 -4.76 21.32 0.55
N ALA A 28 -4.97 20.12 1.11
CA ALA A 28 -4.76 19.87 2.53
C ALA A 28 -3.26 19.93 2.90
N PHE A 29 -2.37 19.46 2.02
CA PHE A 29 -0.92 19.50 2.18
C PHE A 29 -0.41 20.95 2.19
N ALA A 30 -0.88 21.80 1.27
CA ALA A 30 -0.54 23.22 1.23
C ALA A 30 -1.04 23.98 2.48
N LYS A 31 -2.23 23.64 2.99
CA LYS A 31 -2.76 24.16 4.27
C LYS A 31 -2.00 23.64 5.49
N HIS A 32 -1.37 22.48 5.38
CA HIS A 32 -0.51 21.88 6.40
C HIS A 32 0.96 22.29 6.28
N GLU A 33 1.40 22.85 5.15
CA GLU A 33 2.73 23.46 5.00
C GLU A 33 2.79 24.81 5.75
N GLU A 34 1.65 25.51 5.85
CA GLU A 34 1.50 26.72 6.68
C GLU A 34 1.36 26.40 8.18
N ASN A 35 0.85 25.21 8.53
CA ASN A 35 0.88 24.72 9.90
C ASN A 35 2.21 23.99 10.14
N GLU A 36 3.11 24.62 10.88
CA GLU A 36 4.47 24.21 11.27
C GLU A 36 4.75 22.71 11.56
N GLN A 37 3.79 21.80 11.59
CA GLN A 37 3.91 20.39 11.96
C GLN A 37 4.71 19.50 10.99
N VAL A 38 4.58 19.66 9.67
CA VAL A 38 5.37 18.86 8.70
C VAL A 38 6.79 19.43 8.58
N GLY A 39 6.89 20.77 8.58
CA GLY A 39 8.15 21.49 8.63
C GLY A 39 8.93 21.23 9.93
N ALA A 40 8.26 21.15 11.08
CA ALA A 40 8.87 20.89 12.39
C ALA A 40 9.36 19.44 12.53
N LEU A 41 8.70 18.45 11.92
CA LEU A 41 9.19 17.07 11.93
C LEU A 41 10.47 16.93 11.09
N ILE A 42 10.53 17.63 9.96
CA ILE A 42 11.71 17.72 9.09
C ILE A 42 12.83 18.53 9.78
N LEU A 43 12.52 19.67 10.41
CA LEU A 43 13.48 20.49 11.16
C LEU A 43 14.03 19.78 12.42
N ALA A 44 13.18 19.06 13.16
CA ALA A 44 13.59 18.35 14.37
C ALA A 44 14.57 17.20 14.07
N MET A 45 14.48 16.59 12.89
CA MET A 45 15.39 15.52 12.46
C MET A 45 16.68 16.02 11.80
N ILE A 46 16.72 17.26 11.29
CA ILE A 46 17.91 17.87 10.66
C ILE A 46 18.96 18.37 11.69
N GLY A 47 18.67 18.26 12.99
CA GLY A 47 19.71 18.28 14.03
C GLY A 47 19.83 19.58 14.80
N ASN A 48 18.80 19.93 15.58
CA ASN A 48 18.99 20.82 16.73
C ASN A 48 18.29 20.24 17.96
N THR A 49 19.10 19.80 18.93
CA THR A 49 18.66 19.29 20.22
C THR A 49 18.09 20.42 21.09
N ALA A 50 16.77 20.58 21.11
CA ALA A 50 16.02 21.18 22.22
C ALA A 50 14.53 20.92 22.00
N GLY A 51 13.87 20.31 22.97
CA GLY A 51 12.56 19.71 22.81
C GLY A 51 11.41 20.66 22.57
N SER A 52 10.28 20.09 22.18
CA SER A 52 9.07 20.12 23.01
C SER A 52 7.97 19.33 22.32
N ALA A 53 7.26 18.57 23.14
CA ALA A 53 5.99 17.91 22.90
C ALA A 53 5.16 18.49 21.74
N VAL A 54 5.13 17.79 20.59
CA VAL A 54 4.05 17.94 19.61
C VAL A 54 2.97 16.90 19.95
N THR A 55 2.48 16.97 21.18
CA THR A 55 1.21 16.37 21.57
C THR A 55 0.19 17.48 21.61
N SER A 56 -0.74 17.52 20.65
CA SER A 56 -2.13 17.92 20.91
C SER A 56 -3.05 17.76 19.70
N GLN A 57 -3.99 16.83 19.89
CA GLN A 57 -5.41 16.89 19.53
C GLN A 57 -5.89 16.44 18.13
N SER A 58 -6.65 15.33 18.18
CA SER A 58 -7.92 15.08 17.48
C SER A 58 -7.92 14.34 16.13
N THR A 59 -7.45 13.10 16.12
CA THR A 59 -8.06 11.88 15.54
C THR A 59 -7.03 10.77 15.73
N GLU A 60 -7.43 9.51 15.92
CA GLU A 60 -6.47 8.39 15.98
C GLU A 60 -5.67 8.35 14.67
N ARG A 61 -4.50 8.99 14.66
CA ARG A 61 -3.55 8.91 13.55
C ARG A 61 -2.88 7.55 13.69
N MET A 62 -3.21 6.63 12.78
CA MET A 62 -2.51 5.35 12.70
C MET A 62 -1.12 5.64 12.11
N GLY A 63 -0.09 5.45 12.92
CA GLY A 63 1.29 5.57 12.46
C GLY A 63 1.69 4.33 11.67
N ASP A 64 2.31 4.52 10.52
CA ASP A 64 2.92 3.47 9.72
C ASP A 64 4.42 3.44 9.99
N TYR A 65 4.96 2.24 10.23
CA TYR A 65 6.40 2.03 10.29
C TYR A 65 6.96 2.12 8.88
N CYS A 66 7.86 3.08 8.66
CA CYS A 66 8.46 3.32 7.35
C CYS A 66 9.95 3.64 7.48
N ASP A 67 10.64 3.44 6.37
CA ASP A 67 12.04 3.81 6.22
C ASP A 67 12.08 5.11 5.42
N PHE A 68 12.67 6.15 6.00
CA PHE A 68 13.03 7.34 5.27
C PHE A 68 14.41 7.14 4.65
N VAL A 69 14.43 7.08 3.32
CA VAL A 69 15.62 6.74 2.54
C VAL A 69 16.14 8.00 1.88
N ARG A 70 17.44 8.24 2.01
CA ARG A 70 18.17 9.26 1.25
C ARG A 70 19.37 8.62 0.57
N GLY A 71 19.81 9.18 -0.54
CA GLY A 71 20.96 8.63 -1.23
C GLY A 71 21.28 9.35 -2.52
N LYS A 72 22.07 8.67 -3.35
CA LYS A 72 22.50 9.21 -4.64
C LYS A 72 22.43 8.15 -5.73
N ILE A 73 21.88 8.54 -6.88
CA ILE A 73 21.75 7.70 -8.07
C ILE A 73 22.09 8.53 -9.30
N ASN A 74 22.95 8.00 -10.17
CA ASN A 74 23.39 8.67 -11.39
C ASN A 74 23.91 10.10 -11.15
N GLY A 75 24.65 10.33 -10.06
CA GLY A 75 25.13 11.67 -9.72
C GLY A 75 24.14 12.58 -8.99
N ASN A 76 22.85 12.23 -8.92
CA ASN A 76 21.79 13.09 -8.36
C ASN A 76 21.28 12.58 -7.00
N PRO A 77 21.05 13.48 -6.04
CA PRO A 77 20.50 13.11 -4.74
C PRO A 77 19.02 12.69 -4.86
N PHE A 78 18.62 11.73 -4.03
CA PHE A 78 17.24 11.30 -3.92
C PHE A 78 16.82 11.17 -2.45
N TYR A 79 15.53 11.33 -2.17
CA TYR A 79 14.94 11.05 -0.88
C TYR A 79 13.47 10.62 -0.99
N GLY A 80 12.99 9.86 -0.02
CA GLY A 80 11.58 9.50 0.03
C GLY A 80 11.22 8.59 1.19
N TRP A 81 9.92 8.42 1.37
CA TRP A 81 9.34 7.55 2.38
C TRP A 81 8.92 6.24 1.72
N LEU A 82 9.54 5.15 2.16
CA LEU A 82 9.28 3.83 1.64
C LEU A 82 8.92 2.89 2.79
N GLY A 83 8.35 1.75 2.44
CA GLY A 83 8.37 0.59 3.32
C GLY A 83 9.79 0.14 3.66
N LYS A 84 9.85 -0.94 4.42
CA LYS A 84 11.09 -1.66 4.71
C LYS A 84 11.91 -1.85 3.44
N THR A 85 13.13 -1.34 3.42
CA THR A 85 14.01 -1.44 2.27
C THR A 85 15.28 -2.25 2.59
N ASN A 86 15.77 -3.01 1.61
CA ASN A 86 16.99 -3.80 1.73
C ASN A 86 18.02 -3.47 0.62
N ILE A 87 17.88 -2.28 0.05
CA ILE A 87 18.78 -1.74 -0.97
C ILE A 87 20.13 -1.43 -0.34
N GLN A 88 21.21 -1.78 -1.04
CA GLN A 88 22.57 -1.49 -0.63
C GLN A 88 23.30 -0.68 -1.72
N VAL A 89 24.39 -0.03 -1.32
CA VAL A 89 25.31 0.60 -2.28
C VAL A 89 25.80 -0.45 -3.27
N GLY A 90 25.75 -0.14 -4.56
CA GLY A 90 26.09 -1.05 -5.65
C GLY A 90 24.92 -1.88 -6.20
N ASP A 91 23.75 -1.86 -5.56
CA ASP A 91 22.57 -2.53 -6.11
C ASP A 91 22.04 -1.75 -7.33
N TYR A 92 21.66 -2.50 -8.37
CA TYR A 92 20.94 -1.96 -9.52
C TYR A 92 19.45 -1.89 -9.19
N VAL A 93 18.88 -0.69 -9.27
CA VAL A 93 17.50 -0.43 -8.88
C VAL A 93 16.76 0.40 -9.91
N GLU A 94 15.44 0.23 -9.96
CA GLU A 94 14.55 1.12 -10.70
C GLU A 94 13.59 1.81 -9.74
N MET A 95 13.58 3.13 -9.76
CA MET A 95 12.81 3.98 -8.86
C MET A 95 11.68 4.69 -9.61
N ALA A 96 10.50 4.75 -8.98
CA ALA A 96 9.45 5.69 -9.37
C ALA A 96 9.70 7.00 -8.63
N ALA A 97 10.08 8.04 -9.36
CA ALA A 97 10.47 9.33 -8.77
C ALA A 97 9.76 10.52 -9.42
N MET A 98 9.75 11.64 -8.71
CA MET A 98 9.42 12.96 -9.22
C MET A 98 10.62 13.88 -8.99
N GLU A 99 11.00 14.67 -9.98
CA GLU A 99 12.07 15.64 -9.83
C GLU A 99 11.51 16.91 -9.20
N LYS A 100 12.15 17.37 -8.13
CA LYS A 100 11.80 18.58 -7.40
C LYS A 100 13.09 19.32 -7.08
N ASN A 101 13.26 20.51 -7.65
CA ASN A 101 14.40 21.41 -7.38
C ASN A 101 15.79 20.76 -7.56
N GLY A 102 15.96 19.85 -8.52
CA GLY A 102 17.23 19.16 -8.77
C GLY A 102 17.49 17.94 -7.88
N GLU A 103 16.52 17.56 -7.05
CA GLU A 103 16.54 16.33 -6.26
C GLU A 103 15.40 15.40 -6.69
N TYR A 104 15.57 14.08 -6.50
CA TYR A 104 14.52 13.10 -6.78
C TYR A 104 13.73 12.74 -5.53
N VAL A 105 12.43 13.01 -5.55
CA VAL A 105 11.47 12.50 -4.57
C VAL A 105 11.03 11.11 -5.01
N ILE A 106 11.38 10.07 -4.26
CA ILE A 106 11.04 8.68 -4.61
C ILE A 106 9.77 8.21 -3.90
N TYR A 107 8.96 7.44 -4.62
CA TYR A 107 7.70 6.86 -4.15
C TYR A 107 7.70 5.33 -4.17
N ALA A 108 8.58 4.72 -4.95
CA ALA A 108 8.83 3.30 -4.90
C ALA A 108 10.22 3.00 -5.44
N VAL A 109 10.79 1.90 -4.97
CA VAL A 109 12.04 1.36 -5.50
C VAL A 109 11.90 -0.14 -5.70
N THR A 110 12.31 -0.59 -6.87
CA THR A 110 12.37 -1.99 -7.25
C THR A 110 13.81 -2.47 -7.30
N HIS A 111 14.02 -3.72 -6.92
CA HIS A 111 15.25 -4.45 -7.18
C HIS A 111 14.94 -5.56 -8.20
N PRO A 112 15.28 -5.36 -9.49
CA PRO A 112 14.89 -6.28 -10.56
C PRO A 112 15.41 -7.71 -10.38
N ASP A 113 16.64 -7.88 -9.92
CA ASP A 113 17.25 -9.22 -9.71
C ASP A 113 16.50 -10.02 -8.63
N ARG A 114 16.13 -9.36 -7.52
CA ARG A 114 15.38 -9.96 -6.41
C ARG A 114 13.88 -10.04 -6.70
N ARG A 115 13.39 -9.30 -7.71
CA ARG A 115 11.97 -9.07 -8.02
C ARG A 115 11.17 -8.62 -6.80
N THR A 116 11.73 -7.65 -6.10
CA THR A 116 11.14 -7.05 -4.90
C THR A 116 10.91 -5.57 -5.12
N ILE A 117 9.86 -5.03 -4.53
CA ILE A 117 9.48 -3.63 -4.58
C ILE A 117 9.19 -3.12 -3.17
N SER A 118 9.79 -2.00 -2.79
CA SER A 118 9.39 -1.22 -1.63
C SER A 118 8.63 0.01 -2.13
N VAL A 119 7.44 0.26 -1.57
CA VAL A 119 6.55 1.35 -1.98
C VAL A 119 6.30 2.28 -0.80
N THR A 120 5.93 3.53 -1.07
CA THR A 120 5.38 4.42 -0.05
C THR A 120 4.20 3.73 0.66
N PRO A 121 4.05 3.90 1.98
CA PRO A 121 2.95 3.31 2.74
C PRO A 121 1.58 3.53 2.09
N ASN A 122 0.71 2.53 2.25
CA ASN A 122 -0.65 2.50 1.71
C ASN A 122 -0.78 2.59 0.17
N CYS A 123 0.33 2.51 -0.58
CA CYS A 123 0.37 2.53 -2.06
C CYS A 123 0.65 1.14 -2.64
N ASP A 124 -0.01 0.11 -2.12
CA ASP A 124 0.22 -1.31 -2.40
C ASP A 124 -0.64 -1.90 -3.54
N GLN A 125 -1.74 -1.22 -3.89
CA GLN A 125 -2.72 -1.67 -4.88
C GLN A 125 -3.16 -0.53 -5.79
N GLY A 126 -3.35 -0.82 -7.07
CA GLY A 126 -4.08 0.06 -7.99
C GLY A 126 -5.59 0.01 -7.73
N LEU A 127 -6.31 1.02 -8.22
CA LEU A 127 -7.75 1.18 -7.97
C LEU A 127 -8.57 -0.06 -8.41
N ASP A 128 -8.34 -0.60 -9.60
CA ASP A 128 -9.07 -1.77 -10.10
C ASP A 128 -8.65 -3.04 -9.34
N GLY A 129 -7.38 -3.13 -8.92
CA GLY A 129 -6.88 -4.19 -8.05
C GLY A 129 -7.60 -4.23 -6.70
N TYR A 130 -7.80 -3.05 -6.10
CA TYR A 130 -8.57 -2.86 -4.87
C TYR A 130 -10.05 -3.22 -5.05
N ILE A 131 -10.73 -2.67 -6.07
CA ILE A 131 -12.15 -2.99 -6.37
C ILE A 131 -12.34 -4.52 -6.51
N ARG A 132 -11.42 -5.20 -7.20
CA ARG A 132 -11.44 -6.65 -7.37
C ARG A 132 -11.24 -7.40 -6.05
N SER A 133 -10.38 -6.91 -5.16
CA SER A 133 -10.23 -7.44 -3.79
C SER A 133 -11.51 -7.25 -2.96
N CYS A 134 -12.09 -6.05 -2.99
CA CYS A 134 -13.36 -5.73 -2.33
C CYS A 134 -14.48 -6.66 -2.78
N ARG A 135 -14.58 -6.96 -4.08
CA ARG A 135 -15.57 -7.91 -4.61
C ARG A 135 -15.49 -9.29 -3.94
N LEU A 136 -14.28 -9.84 -3.80
CA LEU A 136 -14.09 -11.13 -3.14
C LEU A 136 -14.52 -11.05 -1.68
N TYR A 137 -14.13 -9.99 -0.97
CA TYR A 137 -14.51 -9.77 0.42
C TYR A 137 -16.04 -9.67 0.61
N VAL A 138 -16.71 -8.85 -0.20
CA VAL A 138 -18.18 -8.71 -0.21
C VAL A 138 -18.84 -10.07 -0.44
N ARG A 139 -18.36 -10.84 -1.42
CA ARG A 139 -18.88 -12.19 -1.69
C ARG A 139 -18.71 -13.12 -0.49
N PHE A 140 -17.58 -13.08 0.21
CA PHE A 140 -17.37 -13.85 1.44
C PHE A 140 -18.32 -13.43 2.56
N VAL A 141 -18.49 -12.12 2.79
CA VAL A 141 -19.38 -11.59 3.83
C VAL A 141 -20.83 -11.97 3.58
N ILE A 142 -21.34 -11.79 2.36
CA ILE A 142 -22.72 -12.17 2.02
C ILE A 142 -22.90 -13.69 2.20
N SER A 143 -21.94 -14.50 1.74
CA SER A 143 -22.01 -15.95 1.89
C SER A 143 -22.00 -16.37 3.37
N PHE A 144 -21.23 -15.68 4.20
CA PHE A 144 -21.19 -15.90 5.65
C PHE A 144 -22.52 -15.52 6.32
N ILE A 145 -23.12 -14.39 5.94
CA ILE A 145 -24.44 -13.97 6.45
C ILE A 145 -25.50 -15.03 6.08
N ILE A 146 -25.52 -15.50 4.84
CA ILE A 146 -26.45 -16.55 4.40
C ILE A 146 -26.23 -17.83 5.21
N LEU A 147 -24.98 -18.22 5.47
CA LEU A 147 -24.65 -19.39 6.28
C LEU A 147 -25.16 -19.24 7.72
N LEU A 148 -25.04 -18.05 8.33
CA LEU A 148 -25.56 -17.77 9.67
C LEU A 148 -27.08 -17.93 9.77
N PHE A 149 -27.82 -17.60 8.71
CA PHE A 149 -29.26 -17.85 8.65
C PHE A 149 -29.60 -19.30 8.30
N PHE A 150 -28.75 -19.97 7.51
CA PHE A 150 -28.96 -21.34 7.07
C PHE A 150 -28.88 -22.35 8.22
N ILE A 151 -27.85 -22.25 9.08
CA ILE A 151 -27.61 -23.19 10.18
C ILE A 151 -28.82 -23.34 11.14
N PRO A 152 -29.39 -22.27 11.71
CA PRO A 152 -30.53 -22.38 12.63
C PRO A 152 -31.81 -22.87 11.92
N LEU A 153 -32.03 -22.48 10.66
CA LEU A 153 -33.19 -22.93 9.89
C LEU A 153 -33.14 -24.42 9.58
N ALA A 154 -31.94 -24.94 9.29
CA ALA A 154 -31.72 -26.37 9.11
C ALA A 154 -31.89 -27.13 10.43
N TRP A 155 -31.40 -26.58 11.54
CA TRP A 155 -31.51 -27.20 12.87
C TRP A 155 -32.96 -27.30 13.36
N ASN A 156 -33.76 -26.26 13.12
CA ASN A 156 -35.17 -26.23 13.52
C ASN A 156 -36.09 -27.07 12.60
N GLY A 157 -35.57 -27.59 11.48
CA GLY A 157 -36.35 -28.35 10.50
C GLY A 157 -37.26 -27.50 9.61
N ASP A 158 -37.23 -26.18 9.74
CA ASP A 158 -38.05 -25.23 8.97
C ASP A 158 -37.51 -24.97 7.55
N LEU A 159 -36.36 -25.55 7.20
CA LEU A 159 -35.71 -25.37 5.91
C LEU A 159 -36.51 -26.03 4.78
N THR A 160 -37.41 -25.26 4.18
CA THR A 160 -38.18 -25.67 2.99
C THR A 160 -37.44 -25.34 1.69
N LEU A 161 -37.64 -26.14 0.63
CA LEU A 161 -37.07 -25.89 -0.71
C LEU A 161 -37.35 -24.48 -1.24
N ARG A 162 -38.53 -23.92 -0.93
CA ARG A 162 -38.89 -22.52 -1.27
C ARG A 162 -37.95 -21.50 -0.62
N ILE A 163 -37.62 -21.70 0.65
CA ILE A 163 -36.72 -20.81 1.40
C ILE A 163 -35.31 -20.89 0.85
N LEU A 164 -34.83 -22.11 0.55
CA LEU A 164 -33.55 -22.31 -0.12
C LEU A 164 -33.48 -21.57 -1.47
N MET A 165 -34.54 -21.65 -2.27
CA MET A 165 -34.63 -20.95 -3.56
C MET A 165 -34.56 -19.43 -3.39
N TYR A 166 -35.27 -18.86 -2.40
CA TYR A 166 -35.21 -17.43 -2.11
C TYR A 166 -33.81 -16.99 -1.66
N MET A 167 -33.13 -17.79 -0.83
CA MET A 167 -31.77 -17.49 -0.36
C MET A 167 -30.75 -17.50 -1.51
N VAL A 168 -30.84 -18.47 -2.42
CA VAL A 168 -29.99 -18.53 -3.62
C VAL A 168 -30.29 -17.37 -4.57
N LEU A 169 -31.57 -17.05 -4.80
CA LEU A 169 -31.96 -15.93 -5.65
C LEU A 169 -31.50 -14.59 -5.06
N PHE A 170 -31.63 -14.42 -3.74
CA PHE A 170 -31.09 -13.27 -3.03
C PHE A 170 -29.57 -13.15 -3.21
N TRP A 171 -28.83 -14.25 -3.09
CA TRP A 171 -27.37 -14.24 -3.29
C TRP A 171 -26.97 -13.82 -4.71
N ILE A 172 -27.65 -14.37 -5.73
CA ILE A 172 -27.39 -14.09 -7.14
C ILE A 172 -27.71 -12.63 -7.48
N VAL A 173 -28.74 -12.04 -6.87
CA VAL A 173 -29.16 -10.66 -7.14
C VAL A 173 -28.40 -9.64 -6.29
N ALA A 174 -28.13 -9.94 -5.01
CA ALA A 174 -27.49 -9.00 -4.10
C ALA A 174 -26.00 -8.77 -4.42
N GLU A 175 -25.25 -9.81 -4.80
CA GLU A 175 -23.81 -9.68 -5.13
C GLU A 175 -23.55 -8.66 -6.25
N PRO A 176 -24.17 -8.73 -7.43
CA PRO A 176 -23.89 -7.80 -8.52
C PRO A 176 -24.37 -6.37 -8.21
N ILE A 177 -25.46 -6.22 -7.46
CA ILE A 177 -25.97 -4.89 -7.05
C ILE A 177 -24.99 -4.22 -6.09
N ILE A 178 -24.57 -4.92 -5.04
CA ILE A 178 -23.63 -4.38 -4.06
C ILE A 178 -22.29 -4.07 -4.74
N TYR A 179 -21.80 -4.99 -5.57
CA TYR A 179 -20.58 -4.75 -6.35
C TYR A 179 -20.68 -3.51 -7.24
N PHE A 180 -21.78 -3.35 -7.97
CA PHE A 180 -21.97 -2.19 -8.85
C PHE A 180 -22.03 -0.87 -8.06
N ILE A 181 -22.69 -0.86 -6.91
CA ILE A 181 -22.73 0.32 -6.03
C ILE A 181 -21.34 0.65 -5.49
N SER A 182 -20.60 -0.35 -5.00
CA SER A 182 -19.24 -0.17 -4.48
C SER A 182 -18.27 0.31 -5.56
N ASP A 183 -18.25 -0.32 -6.74
CA ASP A 183 -17.42 0.10 -7.87
C ASP A 183 -17.71 1.55 -8.28
N ARG A 184 -19.00 1.92 -8.37
CA ARG A 184 -19.41 3.30 -8.68
C ARG A 184 -18.97 4.30 -7.63
N LEU A 185 -19.09 3.95 -6.35
CA LEU A 185 -18.71 4.81 -5.23
C LEU A 185 -17.19 5.05 -5.23
N GLU A 186 -16.42 3.97 -5.36
CA GLU A 186 -14.95 4.01 -5.36
C GLU A 186 -14.40 4.74 -6.59
N ARG A 187 -15.03 4.61 -7.76
CA ARG A 187 -14.63 5.37 -8.96
C ARG A 187 -15.03 6.84 -8.93
N LYS A 188 -16.11 7.19 -8.21
CA LYS A 188 -16.57 8.59 -8.12
C LYS A 188 -15.60 9.44 -7.30
N ASN A 189 -15.12 8.88 -6.18
CA ASN A 189 -14.16 9.52 -5.29
C ASN A 189 -13.04 8.51 -4.98
N PRO A 190 -12.10 8.28 -5.92
CA PRO A 190 -11.02 7.32 -5.69
C PRO A 190 -10.11 7.83 -4.58
N LYS A 191 -9.76 6.94 -3.66
CA LYS A 191 -8.77 7.24 -2.63
C LYS A 191 -7.45 7.56 -3.30
N GLN A 192 -6.80 8.63 -2.86
CA GLN A 192 -5.62 9.16 -3.53
C GLN A 192 -4.44 8.18 -3.53
N ASN A 193 -4.33 7.34 -2.49
CA ASN A 193 -3.29 6.33 -2.39
C ASN A 193 -3.33 5.32 -3.54
N TYR A 194 -4.53 4.91 -3.99
CA TYR A 194 -4.69 3.98 -5.11
C TYR A 194 -4.39 4.63 -6.46
N VAL A 195 -4.68 5.94 -6.58
CA VAL A 195 -4.30 6.73 -7.76
C VAL A 195 -2.78 6.87 -7.82
N LEU A 196 -2.15 7.21 -6.69
CA LEU A 196 -0.69 7.32 -6.56
C LEU A 196 0.00 5.98 -6.84
N ALA A 197 -0.51 4.88 -6.31
CA ALA A 197 -0.04 3.52 -6.62
C ALA A 197 -0.11 3.23 -8.12
N GLY A 198 -1.22 3.58 -8.78
CA GLY A 198 -1.36 3.47 -10.23
C GLY A 198 -0.27 4.24 -11.00
N LEU A 199 0.00 5.48 -10.60
CA LEU A 199 1.06 6.31 -11.20
C LEU A 199 2.47 5.74 -10.96
N ILE A 200 2.71 5.17 -9.77
CA ILE A 200 3.96 4.47 -9.44
C ILE A 200 4.15 3.27 -10.36
N PHE A 201 3.12 2.42 -10.50
CA PHE A 201 3.17 1.24 -11.35
C PHE A 201 3.30 1.60 -12.83
N GLU A 202 2.65 2.66 -13.28
CA GLU A 202 2.83 3.20 -14.62
C GLU A 202 4.27 3.67 -14.85
N ALA A 203 4.82 4.44 -13.91
CA ALA A 203 6.20 4.89 -13.97
C ALA A 203 7.20 3.73 -14.01
N LEU A 204 6.96 2.64 -13.28
CA LEU A 204 7.84 1.47 -13.29
C LEU A 204 7.68 0.59 -14.55
N GLY A 205 6.63 0.81 -15.33
CA GLY A 205 6.38 0.11 -16.60
C GLY A 205 5.54 -1.17 -16.45
N PHE A 206 4.66 -1.25 -15.45
CA PHE A 206 3.71 -2.35 -15.34
C PHE A 206 2.68 -2.30 -16.49
N LYS A 207 2.30 -3.46 -17.02
CA LYS A 207 1.40 -3.56 -18.18
C LYS A 207 0.00 -2.99 -17.91
N GLU A 208 -0.53 -3.22 -16.71
CA GLU A 208 -1.89 -2.81 -16.30
C GLU A 208 -1.83 -2.15 -14.91
N PRO A 209 -1.37 -0.88 -14.82
CA PRO A 209 -1.04 -0.22 -13.54
C PRO A 209 -2.19 -0.19 -12.54
N THR A 210 -3.41 0.05 -12.99
CA THR A 210 -4.59 0.13 -12.10
C THR A 210 -5.03 -1.23 -11.57
N GLU A 211 -4.67 -2.34 -12.23
CA GLU A 211 -5.03 -3.70 -11.84
C GLU A 211 -4.02 -4.35 -10.90
N VAL A 212 -2.83 -3.76 -10.73
CA VAL A 212 -1.75 -4.33 -9.92
C VAL A 212 -2.18 -4.44 -8.46
N ASP A 213 -1.92 -5.61 -7.88
CA ASP A 213 -2.17 -5.89 -6.47
C ASP A 213 -0.94 -6.61 -5.89
N LEU A 214 -0.05 -5.84 -5.27
CA LEU A 214 1.21 -6.36 -4.73
C LEU A 214 0.98 -7.33 -3.57
N ILE A 215 -0.10 -7.14 -2.79
CA ILE A 215 -0.47 -8.06 -1.70
C ILE A 215 -0.79 -9.44 -2.28
N LYS A 216 -1.63 -9.52 -3.31
CA LYS A 216 -1.99 -10.79 -3.94
C LYS A 216 -0.79 -11.48 -4.57
N ILE A 217 0.05 -10.73 -5.31
CA ILE A 217 1.26 -11.27 -5.95
C ILE A 217 2.19 -11.86 -4.88
N THR A 218 2.47 -11.11 -3.82
CA THR A 218 3.32 -11.53 -2.71
C THR A 218 2.78 -12.76 -2.01
N LYS A 219 1.49 -12.76 -1.62
CA LYS A 219 0.85 -13.93 -0.98
C LYS A 219 0.84 -15.16 -1.88
N LYS A 220 0.67 -15.01 -3.19
CA LYS A 220 0.73 -16.13 -4.15
C LYS A 220 2.14 -16.71 -4.22
N LYS A 221 3.17 -15.85 -4.28
CA LYS A 221 4.58 -16.28 -4.33
C LYS A 221 4.99 -16.99 -3.03
N LEU A 222 4.58 -16.47 -1.88
CA LEU A 222 4.80 -17.11 -0.56
C LEU A 222 4.12 -18.47 -0.43
N LYS A 223 2.94 -18.67 -1.03
CA LYS A 223 2.27 -19.98 -1.06
C LYS A 223 2.91 -20.98 -2.02
N SER A 224 3.55 -20.50 -3.09
CA SER A 224 4.16 -21.33 -4.13
C SER A 224 5.57 -21.82 -3.80
N LYS A 225 6.29 -21.14 -2.90
CA LYS A 225 7.65 -21.50 -2.49
C LYS A 225 7.64 -22.19 -1.12
N GLU A 226 8.17 -23.40 -1.07
CA GLU A 226 8.98 -23.85 0.07
C GLU A 226 10.14 -22.85 0.19
N MET A 227 10.04 -21.87 1.10
CA MET A 227 11.14 -20.94 1.32
C MET A 227 12.32 -21.69 1.95
N PRO A 228 13.55 -21.54 1.46
CA PRO A 228 14.72 -22.02 2.18
C PRO A 228 14.77 -21.24 3.50
N SER A 229 14.59 -21.95 4.61
CA SER A 229 15.02 -21.50 5.93
C SER A 229 16.53 -21.26 5.84
N LYS A 230 16.96 -20.01 5.67
CA LYS A 230 18.37 -19.64 5.77
C LYS A 230 18.53 -18.38 6.61
N GLN A 231 19.05 -18.61 7.80
CA GLN A 231 19.26 -17.67 8.90
C GLN A 231 20.20 -16.48 8.62
N ASN A 232 20.63 -16.22 7.38
CA ASN A 232 21.66 -15.20 7.08
C ASN A 232 21.48 -14.49 5.71
N GLU A 233 20.26 -14.43 5.16
CA GLU A 233 20.00 -13.73 3.89
C GLU A 233 19.28 -12.38 4.11
N PRO A 234 19.40 -11.42 3.18
CA PRO A 234 18.77 -10.10 3.27
C PRO A 234 17.27 -10.22 3.55
N ASP A 235 16.73 -9.27 4.33
CA ASP A 235 15.30 -9.23 4.68
C ASP A 235 14.44 -9.34 3.41
N TRP A 236 13.73 -10.46 3.26
CA TRP A 236 12.83 -10.76 2.13
C TRP A 236 11.38 -10.37 2.48
N PRO A 237 10.51 -10.08 1.48
CA PRO A 237 9.09 -9.87 1.73
C PRO A 237 8.47 -11.10 2.40
N ASP A 238 7.80 -10.87 3.52
CA ASP A 238 7.22 -11.89 4.38
C ASP A 238 5.68 -11.82 4.40
N ARG A 239 5.05 -12.56 5.32
CA ARG A 239 3.58 -12.53 5.46
C ARG A 239 3.06 -11.17 5.94
N GLU A 240 3.92 -10.38 6.59
CA GLU A 240 3.64 -9.04 7.09
C GLU A 240 3.93 -7.95 6.06
N CYS A 241 3.99 -8.31 4.76
CA CYS A 241 4.19 -7.38 3.64
C CYS A 241 3.31 -6.12 3.67
N THR A 242 2.09 -6.19 4.23
CA THR A 242 1.19 -5.04 4.38
C THR A 242 1.60 -4.06 5.46
N VAL A 243 2.35 -4.52 6.48
CA VAL A 243 2.90 -3.68 7.55
C VAL A 243 4.26 -3.15 7.14
N ASN A 244 5.06 -3.99 6.48
CA ASN A 244 6.40 -3.66 6.04
C ASN A 244 6.42 -2.84 4.72
N TYR A 245 5.30 -2.74 4.01
CA TYR A 245 5.19 -2.13 2.68
C TYR A 245 6.26 -2.60 1.67
N TYR A 246 6.67 -3.87 1.82
CA TYR A 246 7.71 -4.51 1.05
C TYR A 246 7.16 -5.78 0.41
N TYR A 247 7.25 -5.88 -0.92
CA TYR A 247 6.48 -6.82 -1.72
C TYR A 247 7.32 -7.49 -2.80
N TYR A 248 6.78 -8.58 -3.36
CA TYR A 248 7.22 -9.12 -4.64
C TYR A 248 6.36 -8.55 -5.78
N TYR A 249 6.97 -8.44 -6.97
CA TYR A 249 6.28 -8.04 -8.20
C TYR A 249 6.61 -8.95 -9.38
#